data_AF-A0A7L2L6J7-F1
#
_entry.id   AF-A0A7L2L6J7-F1
#
_cell.length_a   1.000
_cell.length_b   1.000
_cell.length_c   1.000
_cell.angle_alpha   90.00
_cell.angle_beta   90.00
_cell.angle_gamma   90.00
#
_symmetry.space_group_name_H-M   'P 1'
#
loop_
_entity.id
_entity.type
_entity.pdbx_description
1 polymer ?
#
loop_
_entity_poly.entity_id
_entity_poly.type
_entity_poly.pdbx_seq_one_letter_code
_entity_poly.pdbx_strand_id
1 'polypeptide(L)'
;RRVLDAPTRQRRLHRQLEALENDNFGDDPQAGLPRPGKRLPHFSDTAETGKKKKKTRGDHFKLRFRKNFQALLEEQNLSSAEGPNYVSAGAAPSRLPQRHFCAVCGFPSAYTCVTCGARYCCTRCLGTHQDTR
;
A
#
# COMPACT_ATOMS: atom_id res chain seq x y z
N ARG A 1 -13.18 -15.68 -27.38
CA ARG A 1 -12.59 -15.28 -26.07
C ARG A 1 -13.43 -15.92 -24.95
N ARG A 2 -12.80 -16.55 -23.95
CA ARG A 2 -13.51 -17.25 -22.86
C ARG A 2 -14.08 -16.24 -21.87
N VAL A 3 -15.38 -16.29 -21.62
CA VAL A 3 -16.04 -15.46 -20.60
C VAL A 3 -15.69 -16.05 -19.23
N LEU A 4 -15.11 -15.23 -18.35
CA LEU A 4 -14.86 -15.64 -16.97
C LEU A 4 -16.04 -15.24 -16.10
N ASP A 5 -16.43 -16.11 -15.19
CA ASP A 5 -17.43 -15.88 -14.16
C ASP A 5 -16.89 -14.97 -13.05
N ALA A 6 -17.79 -14.31 -12.32
CA ALA A 6 -17.44 -13.36 -11.27
C ALA A 6 -16.48 -13.92 -10.20
N PRO A 7 -16.69 -15.12 -9.62
CA PRO A 7 -15.79 -15.63 -8.59
C PRO A 7 -14.41 -15.98 -9.16
N THR A 8 -14.33 -16.47 -10.39
CA THR A 8 -13.03 -16.71 -11.06
C THR A 8 -12.25 -15.41 -11.26
N ARG A 9 -12.92 -14.31 -11.61
CA ARG A 9 -12.27 -12.98 -11.68
C ARG A 9 -11.74 -12.54 -10.32
N GLN A 10 -12.51 -12.72 -9.26
CA GLN A 10 -12.10 -12.35 -7.90
C GLN A 10 -10.90 -13.17 -7.43
N ARG A 11 -10.84 -14.48 -7.72
CA ARG A 11 -9.67 -15.31 -7.42
C ARG A 11 -8.40 -14.84 -8.13
N ARG A 12 -8.51 -14.44 -9.40
CA ARG A 12 -7.38 -13.87 -10.16
C ARG A 12 -6.88 -12.57 -9.52
N LEU A 13 -7.80 -11.69 -9.12
CA LEU A 13 -7.46 -10.44 -8.43
C LEU A 13 -6.74 -10.71 -7.11
N HIS A 14 -7.27 -11.60 -6.27
CA HIS A 14 -6.63 -11.98 -5.01
C HIS A 14 -5.22 -12.52 -5.21
N ARG A 15 -5.02 -13.40 -6.20
CA ARG A 15 -3.68 -13.94 -6.52
C ARG A 15 -2.70 -12.84 -6.92
N GLN A 16 -3.17 -11.82 -7.64
CA GLN A 16 -2.34 -10.69 -8.03
C GLN A 16 -1.99 -9.82 -6.82
N LEU A 17 -2.93 -9.57 -5.91
CA LEU A 17 -2.67 -8.84 -4.67
C LEU A 17 -1.67 -9.59 -3.79
N GLU A 18 -1.85 -10.90 -3.62
CA GLU A 18 -0.94 -11.77 -2.85
C GLU A 18 0.49 -11.75 -3.42
N ALA A 19 0.64 -11.77 -4.76
CA ALA A 19 1.95 -11.64 -5.39
C ALA A 19 2.61 -10.29 -5.07
N LEU A 20 1.85 -9.19 -5.16
CA LEU A 20 2.35 -7.86 -4.80
C LEU A 20 2.68 -7.74 -3.31
N GLU A 21 1.93 -8.42 -2.44
CA GLU A 21 2.19 -8.48 -1.00
C GLU A 21 3.48 -9.25 -0.72
N ASN A 22 3.70 -10.38 -1.37
CA ASN A 22 4.92 -11.19 -1.24
C ASN A 22 6.19 -10.44 -1.70
N ASP A 23 6.09 -9.62 -2.74
CA ASP A 23 7.21 -8.80 -3.23
C ASP A 23 7.66 -7.74 -2.21
N ASN A 24 6.80 -7.33 -1.28
CA ASN A 24 7.18 -6.42 -0.19
C ASN A 24 8.08 -7.09 0.86
N PHE A 25 8.14 -8.43 0.92
CA PHE A 25 8.99 -9.18 1.85
C PHE A 25 10.41 -9.42 1.31
N GLY A 26 10.90 -8.57 0.41
CA GLY A 26 12.31 -8.52 0.04
C GLY A 26 13.18 -8.08 1.21
N ASP A 27 14.34 -8.72 1.37
CA ASP A 27 15.38 -8.27 2.29
C ASP A 27 15.76 -6.83 1.93
N ASP A 28 15.82 -5.92 2.91
CA ASP A 28 16.16 -4.51 2.66
C ASP A 28 17.51 -4.50 1.91
N PRO A 29 17.58 -4.00 0.65
CA PRO A 29 18.80 -4.02 -0.14
C PRO A 29 19.94 -3.23 0.55
N GLN A 30 19.61 -2.44 1.57
CA GLN A 30 20.53 -1.69 2.41
C GLN A 30 20.91 -2.38 3.73
N ALA A 31 20.33 -3.53 4.07
CA ALA A 31 20.60 -4.28 5.30
C ALA A 31 22.02 -4.87 5.37
N GLY A 32 22.60 -5.25 4.22
CA GLY A 32 23.96 -5.80 4.10
C GLY A 32 25.04 -4.75 3.79
N LEU A 33 24.66 -3.50 3.49
CA LEU A 33 25.62 -2.46 3.14
C LEU A 33 26.24 -1.85 4.42
N PRO A 34 27.57 -1.68 4.48
CA PRO A 34 28.20 -0.88 5.53
C PRO A 34 27.56 0.51 5.52
N ARG A 35 26.92 0.90 6.63
CA ARG A 35 26.25 2.21 6.75
C ARG A 35 27.24 3.29 6.30
N PRO A 36 27.01 3.99 5.18
CA PRO A 36 27.90 5.06 4.77
C PRO A 36 27.86 6.12 5.87
N GLY A 37 29.02 6.37 6.47
CA GLY A 37 29.15 7.30 7.57
C GLY A 37 28.53 8.64 7.22
N LYS A 38 27.57 9.07 8.05
CA LYS A 38 27.21 10.48 8.29
C LYS A 38 27.04 11.38 7.06
N ARG A 39 26.35 10.91 6.01
CA ARG A 39 25.90 11.76 4.90
C ARG A 39 24.46 11.46 4.48
N LEU A 40 23.54 11.39 5.45
CA LEU A 40 22.14 11.67 5.14
C LEU A 40 21.96 13.20 5.16
N PRO A 41 21.20 13.81 4.23
CA PRO A 41 20.91 15.23 4.27
C PRO A 41 20.23 15.58 5.59
N HIS A 42 20.90 16.39 6.40
CA HIS A 42 20.33 16.95 7.61
C HIS A 42 19.43 18.11 7.19
N PHE A 43 18.12 17.88 7.11
CA PHE A 43 17.16 18.98 7.04
C PHE A 43 17.27 19.76 8.37
N SER A 44 18.01 20.86 8.35
CA SER A 44 18.17 21.73 9.50
C SER A 44 16.89 22.52 9.70
N ASP A 45 16.12 22.14 10.72
CA ASP A 45 15.14 23.02 11.33
C ASP A 45 15.91 24.08 12.14
N THR A 46 15.74 25.34 11.77
CA THR A 46 16.43 26.49 12.36
C THR A 46 15.89 26.77 13.74
N ALA A 47 16.56 26.28 14.78
CA ALA A 47 16.42 26.81 16.14
C ALA A 47 17.65 26.52 17.01
N GLU A 48 18.42 27.58 17.22
CA GLU A 48 19.09 27.98 18.46
C GLU A 48 20.08 27.02 19.19
N THR A 49 21.24 27.61 19.42
CA THR A 49 22.42 27.13 20.15
C THR A 49 22.13 26.50 21.53
N GLY A 50 22.76 25.35 21.80
CA GLY A 50 22.79 24.78 23.15
C GLY A 50 23.56 23.47 23.22
N LYS A 51 24.80 23.51 23.71
CA LYS A 51 25.64 22.33 24.00
C LYS A 51 24.91 21.42 25.01
N LYS A 52 24.29 20.33 24.55
CA LYS A 52 23.70 19.31 25.43
C LYS A 52 24.39 17.96 25.23
N LYS A 53 25.03 17.54 26.32
CA LYS A 53 25.59 16.23 26.65
C LYS A 53 24.90 15.10 25.87
N LYS A 54 25.67 14.36 25.08
CA LYS A 54 25.25 13.21 24.28
C LYS A 54 24.64 12.16 25.20
N LYS A 55 23.32 12.23 25.44
CA LYS A 55 22.58 11.10 26.00
C LYS A 55 22.68 10.00 24.97
N THR A 56 23.18 8.84 25.38
CA THR A 56 23.09 7.57 24.67
C THR A 56 21.61 7.25 24.46
N ARG A 57 21.01 7.90 23.46
CA ARG A 57 19.64 7.65 23.03
C ARG A 57 19.67 6.24 22.44
N GLY A 58 19.05 5.32 23.18
CA GLY A 58 19.29 3.89 23.11
C GLY A 58 19.15 3.26 21.73
N ASP A 59 19.76 2.09 21.61
CA ASP A 59 19.67 1.17 20.47
C ASP A 59 18.25 0.94 19.94
N HIS A 60 17.25 1.19 20.78
CA HIS A 60 15.84 1.19 20.45
C HIS A 60 15.46 2.11 19.27
N PHE A 61 16.20 3.20 19.03
CA PHE A 61 15.96 4.05 17.86
C PHE A 61 16.45 3.40 16.57
N LYS A 62 17.55 2.63 16.60
CA LYS A 62 18.08 1.93 15.43
C LYS A 62 17.29 0.66 15.08
N LEU A 63 16.67 0.01 16.07
CA LEU A 63 15.79 -1.14 15.83
C LEU A 63 14.43 -0.74 15.25
N ARG A 64 13.88 0.43 15.61
CA ARG A 64 12.59 0.90 15.06
C ARG A 64 12.60 1.12 13.55
N PHE A 65 13.77 1.42 12.96
CA PHE A 65 13.93 1.55 11.49
C PHE A 65 14.34 0.25 10.79
N ARG A 66 14.47 -0.87 11.51
CA ARG A 66 14.73 -2.20 10.91
C ARG A 66 13.48 -3.08 10.85
N LYS A 67 12.36 -2.62 11.43
CA LYS A 67 11.09 -3.35 11.43
C LYS A 67 10.31 -2.93 10.19
N ASN A 68 9.88 -3.91 9.40
CA ASN A 68 8.93 -3.68 8.32
C ASN A 68 7.57 -3.27 8.92
N PHE A 69 6.68 -2.75 8.08
CA PHE A 69 5.36 -2.33 8.53
C PHE A 69 4.60 -3.45 9.24
N GLN A 70 4.74 -4.69 8.76
CA GLN A 70 4.15 -5.89 9.36
C GLN A 70 4.60 -6.11 10.81
N ALA A 71 5.90 -6.05 11.08
CA ALA A 71 6.46 -6.19 12.43
C ALA A 71 6.02 -5.05 13.36
N LEU A 72 5.87 -3.83 12.85
CA LEU A 72 5.33 -2.71 13.62
C LEU A 72 3.85 -2.93 14.00
N LEU A 73 3.07 -3.54 13.08
CA LEU A 73 1.67 -3.91 13.30
C LEU A 73 1.53 -5.01 14.36
N GLU A 74 2.35 -6.07 14.27
CA GLU A 74 2.37 -7.16 15.25
C GLU A 74 2.72 -6.65 16.65
N GLU A 75 3.70 -5.75 16.75
CA GLU A 75 4.07 -5.13 18.03
C GLU A 75 2.97 -4.26 18.62
N GLN A 76 2.30 -3.45 17.78
CA GLN A 76 1.14 -2.68 18.24
C GLN A 76 0.02 -3.60 18.72
N ASN A 77 -0.23 -4.71 18.02
CA ASN A 77 -1.27 -5.68 18.39
C ASN A 77 -0.97 -6.42 19.70
N LEU A 78 0.32 -6.64 20.01
CA LEU A 78 0.77 -7.19 21.29
C LEU A 78 0.81 -6.14 22.42
N SER A 79 0.90 -4.85 22.07
CA SER A 79 0.86 -3.77 23.05
C SER A 79 -0.56 -3.55 23.55
N SER A 80 -0.76 -3.52 24.87
CA SER A 80 -2.06 -3.19 25.50
C SER A 80 -2.41 -1.69 25.40
N ALA A 81 -1.90 -0.98 24.39
CA ALA A 81 -2.13 0.45 24.23
C ALA A 81 -3.62 0.71 23.93
N GLU A 82 -4.32 1.36 24.86
CA GLU A 82 -5.70 1.77 24.68
C GLU A 82 -5.79 2.95 23.69
N GLY A 83 -6.45 2.74 22.56
CA GLY A 83 -6.72 3.75 21.54
C GLY A 83 -7.05 3.15 20.17
N PRO A 84 -7.53 3.96 19.19
CA PRO A 84 -7.73 3.49 17.84
C PRO A 84 -6.39 3.06 17.22
N ASN A 85 -6.28 1.80 16.84
CA ASN A 85 -5.12 1.22 16.17
C ASN A 85 -5.34 1.13 14.66
N TYR A 86 -4.32 0.66 13.91
CA TYR A 86 -4.42 0.54 12.45
C TYR A 86 -5.61 -0.34 12.00
N VAL A 87 -5.96 -1.35 12.78
CA VAL A 87 -7.06 -2.29 12.46
C VAL A 87 -8.43 -1.69 12.81
N SER A 88 -8.53 -0.93 13.90
CA SER A 88 -9.78 -0.36 14.38
C SER A 88 -10.12 0.99 13.74
N ALA A 89 -9.16 1.64 13.10
CA ALA A 89 -9.37 2.89 12.37
C ALA A 89 -10.08 2.71 11.00
N GLY A 90 -10.45 1.47 10.66
CA GLY A 90 -11.15 1.15 9.41
C GLY A 90 -12.53 1.82 9.32
N ALA A 91 -12.80 2.47 8.19
CA ALA A 91 -14.13 3.02 7.90
C ALA A 91 -15.15 1.88 7.72
N ALA A 92 -16.37 2.10 8.22
CA ALA A 92 -17.49 1.19 8.00
C ALA A 92 -17.84 1.08 6.49
N PRO A 93 -18.45 -0.02 6.05
CA PRO A 93 -18.86 -0.18 4.66
C PRO A 93 -19.86 0.90 4.23
N SER A 94 -19.83 1.24 2.94
CA SER A 94 -20.73 2.24 2.35
C SER A 94 -22.19 1.85 2.54
N ARG A 95 -23.01 2.82 2.97
CA ARG A 95 -24.48 2.69 3.00
C ARG A 95 -25.13 2.97 1.65
N LEU A 96 -24.39 3.53 0.70
CA LEU A 96 -24.86 3.92 -0.63
C LEU A 96 -24.51 2.86 -1.67
N PRO A 97 -25.35 2.67 -2.71
CA PRO A 97 -25.09 1.72 -3.77
C PRO A 97 -23.85 2.08 -4.58
N GLN A 98 -23.13 1.06 -5.06
CA GLN A 98 -21.93 1.25 -5.86
C GLN A 98 -22.26 1.93 -7.20
N ARG A 99 -21.53 3.00 -7.51
CA ARG A 99 -21.58 3.64 -8.84
C ARG A 99 -20.63 2.95 -9.81
N HIS A 100 -20.98 2.97 -11.09
CA HIS A 100 -20.23 2.29 -12.14
C HIS A 100 -19.66 3.30 -13.12
N PHE A 101 -18.34 3.42 -13.11
CA PHE A 101 -17.60 4.34 -13.97
C PHE A 101 -16.66 3.58 -14.91
N CYS A 102 -16.42 4.18 -16.07
CA CYS A 102 -15.49 3.71 -17.07
C CYS A 102 -14.06 3.77 -16.53
N ALA A 103 -13.33 2.67 -16.60
CA ALA A 103 -11.94 2.60 -16.13
C ALA A 103 -10.96 3.41 -16.99
N VAL A 104 -11.37 3.84 -18.19
CA VAL A 104 -10.53 4.58 -19.13
C VAL A 104 -10.75 6.10 -19.01
N CYS A 105 -12.01 6.55 -18.95
CA CYS A 105 -12.34 7.98 -19.01
C CYS A 105 -13.17 8.50 -17.83
N GLY A 106 -13.57 7.65 -16.88
CA GLY A 106 -14.29 8.07 -15.67
C GLY A 106 -15.79 8.38 -15.85
N PHE A 107 -16.32 8.43 -17.08
CA PHE A 107 -17.76 8.62 -17.32
C PHE A 107 -18.60 7.41 -16.88
N PRO A 108 -19.92 7.59 -16.60
CA PRO A 108 -20.82 6.49 -16.29
C PRO A 108 -20.72 5.36 -17.33
N SER A 109 -20.55 4.13 -16.86
CA SER A 109 -20.37 2.95 -17.72
C SER A 109 -21.51 1.97 -17.58
N ALA A 110 -22.13 1.61 -18.71
CA ALA A 110 -23.15 0.57 -18.77
C ALA A 110 -22.58 -0.82 -19.12
N TYR A 111 -21.37 -0.89 -19.68
CA TYR A 111 -20.79 -2.12 -20.22
C TYR A 111 -19.64 -2.65 -19.37
N THR A 112 -19.44 -3.97 -19.41
CA THR A 112 -18.41 -4.71 -18.69
C THR A 112 -17.61 -5.59 -19.64
N CYS A 113 -16.29 -5.59 -19.50
CA CYS A 113 -15.42 -6.47 -20.26
C CYS A 113 -15.59 -7.94 -19.83
N VAL A 114 -15.70 -8.84 -20.81
CA VAL A 114 -15.95 -10.27 -20.56
C VAL A 114 -14.78 -11.03 -19.96
N THR A 115 -13.55 -10.51 -20.08
CA THR A 115 -12.33 -11.17 -19.59
C THR A 115 -12.00 -10.75 -18.16
N CYS A 116 -11.89 -9.44 -17.91
CA CYS A 116 -11.44 -8.90 -16.63
C CYS A 116 -12.57 -8.27 -15.79
N GLY A 117 -13.76 -8.05 -16.36
CA GLY A 117 -14.88 -7.40 -15.68
C GLY A 117 -14.75 -5.87 -15.55
N ALA A 118 -13.69 -5.25 -16.08
CA ALA A 118 -13.53 -3.80 -16.09
C ALA A 118 -14.67 -3.13 -16.87
N ARG A 119 -15.15 -1.98 -16.39
CA ARG A 119 -16.25 -1.27 -17.02
C ARG A 119 -15.77 -0.23 -18.03
N TYR A 120 -16.55 -0.07 -19.11
CA TYR A 120 -16.28 0.90 -20.16
C TYR A 120 -17.57 1.58 -20.62
N CYS A 121 -17.47 2.80 -21.14
CA CYS A 121 -18.64 3.56 -21.61
C CYS A 121 -18.90 3.38 -23.12
N CYS A 122 -17.88 3.16 -23.93
CA CYS A 122 -17.99 3.06 -25.39
C CYS A 122 -16.96 2.10 -26.00
N THR A 123 -17.15 1.76 -27.28
CA THR A 123 -16.24 0.86 -28.03
C THR A 123 -14.81 1.39 -28.12
N ARG A 124 -14.62 2.71 -28.18
CA ARG A 124 -13.27 3.32 -28.14
C ARG A 124 -12.54 2.99 -26.84
N CYS A 125 -13.23 3.17 -25.70
CA CYS A 125 -12.70 2.79 -24.40
C CYS A 125 -12.48 1.28 -24.27
N LEU A 126 -13.32 0.46 -24.92
CA LEU A 126 -13.08 -0.98 -25.00
C LEU A 126 -11.80 -1.31 -25.78
N GLY A 127 -11.53 -0.61 -26.89
CA GLY A 127 -10.26 -0.75 -27.64
C GLY A 127 -9.07 -0.41 -26.77
N THR A 128 -9.04 0.80 -26.20
CA THR A 128 -7.97 1.23 -25.28
C THR A 128 -7.80 0.30 -24.09
N HIS A 129 -8.91 -0.22 -23.55
CA HIS A 129 -8.88 -1.19 -22.47
C HIS A 129 -8.16 -2.48 -22.88
N GLN A 130 -8.45 -3.03 -24.06
CA GLN A 130 -7.84 -4.27 -24.54
C GLN A 130 -6.37 -4.12 -24.92
N ASP A 131 -5.97 -2.91 -25.33
CA ASP A 131 -4.58 -2.63 -25.70
C ASP A 131 -3.68 -2.49 -24.46
N THR A 132 -4.24 -2.07 -23.32
CA THR A 132 -3.48 -1.73 -22.11
C THR A 132 -3.70 -2.67 -20.93
N ARG A 133 -4.72 -3.54 -20.95
CA ARG A 133 -5.10 -4.43 -19.83
C ARG A 133 -5.67 -5.76 -20.29
#